data_AF-A0A1F4N496-F1
#
_entry.id   AF-A0A1F4N496-F1
#
_cell.length_a   1.000
_cell.length_b   1.000
_cell.length_c   1.000
_cell.angle_alpha   90.00
_cell.angle_beta   90.00
_cell.angle_gamma   90.00
#
_symmetry.space_group_name_H-M   'P 1'
#
loop_
_entity.id
_entity.type
_entity.pdbx_description
1 polymer ?
#
loop_
_entity_poly.entity_id
_entity_poly.type
_entity_poly.pdbx_seq_one_letter_code
_entity_poly.pdbx_strand_id
1 'polypeptide(L)'
;MKSFFSLIFLTVFTTLLWANAVIIEWKAEPEQSKIILQWKTSQEDEVVKFVVERSTDNSHFFDIGEVTARGPGFQYRFEDNKLGFTNSIFYYRLKIVNNDGSYHYTDTLPVIPNISSISRSWGSIKALFR
;
A
#
# COMPACT_ATOMS: atom_id res chain seq x y z
N MET A 1 32.27 -39.47 -37.40
CA MET A 1 32.74 -38.14 -36.95
C MET A 1 31.50 -37.29 -36.72
N LYS A 2 30.93 -37.33 -35.52
CA LYS A 2 31.12 -36.36 -34.42
C LYS A 2 30.67 -34.95 -34.78
N SER A 3 29.44 -34.64 -34.37
CA SER A 3 29.08 -33.39 -33.68
C SER A 3 27.64 -33.55 -33.18
N PHE A 4 27.43 -34.38 -32.15
CA PHE A 4 26.96 -33.92 -30.84
C PHE A 4 25.80 -32.92 -30.93
N PHE A 5 24.58 -33.49 -30.94
CA PHE A 5 23.40 -32.93 -30.31
C PHE A 5 23.81 -32.38 -28.93
N SER A 6 23.86 -31.07 -28.77
CA SER A 6 23.95 -30.44 -27.45
C SER A 6 22.75 -29.51 -27.30
N LEU A 7 21.65 -30.15 -26.95
CA LEU A 7 20.49 -29.55 -26.29
C LEU A 7 20.97 -29.04 -24.93
N ILE A 8 21.55 -27.83 -24.92
CA ILE A 8 21.52 -27.02 -23.71
C ILE A 8 20.37 -26.05 -23.92
N PHE A 9 19.17 -26.54 -23.57
CA PHE A 9 18.08 -25.69 -23.17
C PHE A 9 18.65 -24.89 -21.98
N LEU A 10 19.18 -23.71 -22.27
CA LEU A 10 19.54 -22.73 -21.26
C LEU A 10 18.20 -22.33 -20.62
N THR A 11 17.74 -23.15 -19.68
CA THR A 11 16.69 -22.77 -18.73
C THR A 11 17.31 -21.72 -17.83
N VAL A 12 17.49 -20.51 -18.37
CA VAL A 12 17.59 -19.32 -17.56
C VAL A 12 16.23 -19.19 -16.91
N PHE A 13 16.08 -19.87 -15.76
CA PHE A 13 15.58 -19.27 -14.53
C PHE A 13 14.46 -18.25 -14.73
N THR A 14 13.39 -18.61 -15.41
CA THR A 14 12.14 -17.84 -15.36
C THR A 14 11.23 -18.46 -14.31
N THR A 15 11.67 -18.48 -13.06
CA THR A 15 10.67 -18.18 -12.01
C THR A 15 10.36 -16.70 -12.20
N LEU A 16 9.57 -16.39 -13.23
CA LEU A 16 8.75 -15.19 -13.19
C LEU A 16 8.10 -15.28 -11.83
N LEU A 17 8.39 -14.30 -10.97
CA LEU A 17 7.66 -14.07 -9.74
C LEU A 17 6.20 -14.28 -10.14
N TRP A 18 5.58 -15.37 -9.70
CA TRP A 18 4.14 -15.46 -9.74
C TRP A 18 3.75 -14.37 -8.76
N ALA A 19 3.53 -13.18 -9.29
CA ALA A 19 3.06 -12.06 -8.52
C ALA A 19 1.67 -12.46 -8.08
N ASN A 20 1.59 -13.00 -6.86
CA ASN A 20 0.37 -13.48 -6.25
C ASN A 20 -0.71 -12.38 -6.28
N ALA A 21 -0.32 -11.09 -6.28
CA ALA A 21 -1.21 -10.01 -6.70
C ALA A 21 -0.58 -9.12 -7.76
N VAL A 22 -1.40 -8.67 -8.71
CA VAL A 22 -1.03 -7.62 -9.66
C VAL A 22 -1.89 -6.39 -9.38
N ILE A 23 -1.26 -5.32 -8.93
CA ILE A 23 -1.91 -4.04 -8.62
C ILE A 23 -1.97 -3.20 -9.90
N ILE A 24 -3.19 -2.81 -10.30
CA ILE A 24 -3.42 -1.98 -11.48
C ILE A 24 -3.76 -0.53 -11.14
N GLU A 25 -4.13 -0.28 -9.88
CA GLU A 25 -4.34 1.07 -9.37
C GLU A 25 -3.84 1.12 -7.93
N TRP A 26 -3.04 2.14 -7.62
CA TRP A 26 -2.58 2.44 -6.26
C TRP A 26 -2.50 3.96 -6.12
N LYS A 27 -3.35 4.52 -5.26
CA LYS A 27 -3.49 5.97 -5.08
C LYS A 27 -3.65 6.34 -3.62
N ALA A 28 -3.12 7.52 -3.28
CA ALA A 28 -3.25 8.16 -1.99
C ALA A 28 -3.72 9.61 -2.20
N GLU A 29 -4.94 9.92 -1.79
CA GLU A 29 -5.55 11.24 -1.98
C GLU A 29 -5.81 11.92 -0.64
N PRO A 30 -5.28 13.14 -0.42
CA PRO A 30 -5.57 13.88 0.79
C PRO A 30 -6.98 14.47 0.76
N GLU A 31 -7.78 14.14 1.77
CA GLU A 31 -9.11 14.72 2.02
C GLU A 31 -9.08 15.43 3.38
N GLN A 32 -10.03 16.31 3.70
CA GLN A 32 -10.00 17.15 4.90
C GLN A 32 -9.60 16.39 6.18
N SER A 33 -8.37 16.58 6.64
CA SER A 33 -7.77 15.92 7.83
C SER A 33 -7.66 14.38 7.76
N LYS A 34 -7.70 13.77 6.57
CA LYS A 34 -7.51 12.32 6.37
C LYS A 34 -6.83 12.03 5.03
N ILE A 35 -6.30 10.83 4.87
CA ILE A 35 -5.76 10.35 3.59
C ILE A 35 -6.57 9.12 3.17
N ILE A 36 -7.04 9.16 1.93
CA ILE A 36 -7.81 8.09 1.32
C ILE A 36 -6.87 7.28 0.44
N LEU A 37 -6.66 6.03 0.82
CA LEU A 37 -5.90 5.07 0.05
C LEU A 37 -6.86 4.20 -0.76
N GLN A 38 -6.62 4.07 -2.05
CA GLN A 38 -7.43 3.27 -2.95
C GLN A 38 -6.53 2.41 -3.82
N TRP A 39 -6.91 1.13 -3.94
CA TRP A 39 -6.23 0.23 -4.85
C TRP A 39 -7.19 -0.73 -5.52
N LYS A 40 -6.73 -1.25 -6.65
CA LYS A 40 -7.40 -2.28 -7.41
C LYS A 40 -6.37 -3.27 -7.92
N THR A 41 -6.75 -4.53 -7.87
CA THR A 41 -5.97 -5.66 -8.38
C THR A 41 -6.57 -6.16 -9.69
N SER A 42 -5.74 -6.61 -10.62
CA SER A 42 -6.19 -7.44 -11.75
C SER A 42 -6.10 -8.93 -11.44
N GLN A 43 -5.26 -9.32 -10.48
CA GLN A 43 -5.01 -10.70 -10.09
C GLN A 43 -4.78 -10.76 -8.58
N GLU A 44 -5.30 -11.80 -7.94
CA GLU A 44 -5.17 -12.11 -6.51
C GLU A 44 -5.15 -13.64 -6.29
N ASP A 45 -4.05 -14.27 -6.67
CA ASP A 45 -3.78 -15.68 -6.42
C ASP A 45 -3.22 -15.85 -5.01
N GLU A 46 -3.88 -16.66 -4.19
CA GLU A 46 -3.49 -16.96 -2.80
C GLU A 46 -3.38 -15.74 -1.85
N VAL A 47 -3.79 -14.55 -2.28
CA VAL A 47 -3.79 -13.34 -1.45
C VAL A 47 -4.87 -13.46 -0.37
N VAL A 48 -4.48 -13.30 0.89
CA VAL A 48 -5.42 -13.32 2.03
C VAL A 48 -5.80 -11.92 2.46
N LYS A 49 -4.83 -11.00 2.50
CA LYS A 49 -5.07 -9.63 2.96
C LYS A 49 -4.02 -8.64 2.46
N PHE A 50 -4.43 -7.38 2.47
CA PHE A 50 -3.57 -6.23 2.27
C PHE A 50 -3.38 -5.53 3.62
N VAL A 51 -2.13 -5.40 4.06
CA VAL A 51 -1.77 -4.59 5.23
C VAL A 51 -1.31 -3.24 4.73
N VAL A 52 -1.95 -2.19 5.22
CA VAL A 52 -1.60 -0.81 4.90
C VAL A 52 -0.50 -0.38 5.86
N GLU A 53 0.64 0.01 5.31
CA GLU A 53 1.77 0.49 6.07
C GLU A 53 2.03 1.98 5.80
N ARG A 54 2.41 2.70 6.85
CA ARG A 54 2.73 4.13 6.78
C ARG A 54 4.09 4.43 7.40
N SER A 55 4.79 5.39 6.79
CA SER A 55 6.05 5.94 7.27
C SER A 55 6.05 7.47 7.23
N THR A 56 6.82 8.09 8.11
CA THR A 56 7.10 9.55 8.11
C THR A 56 8.50 9.88 7.60
N ASP A 57 9.34 8.87 7.34
CA ASP A 57 10.76 9.02 6.96
C ASP A 57 11.15 8.15 5.74
N ASN A 58 10.16 7.51 5.10
CA ASN A 58 10.31 6.58 3.99
C ASN A 58 11.24 5.38 4.28
N SER A 59 11.55 5.11 5.55
CA SER A 59 12.52 4.08 5.96
C SER A 59 11.90 3.11 6.97
N HIS A 60 11.20 3.65 7.98
CA HIS A 60 10.51 2.88 9.00
C HIS A 60 9.01 2.93 8.75
N PHE A 61 8.44 1.77 8.42
CA PHE A 61 7.02 1.60 8.13
C PHE A 61 6.32 0.87 9.28
N PHE A 62 5.11 1.31 9.59
CA PHE A 62 4.25 0.73 10.63
C PHE A 62 2.90 0.34 10.04
N ASP A 63 2.39 -0.82 10.47
CA ASP A 63 1.06 -1.29 10.12
C ASP A 63 0.01 -0.36 10.73
N ILE A 64 -0.84 0.25 9.90
CA ILE A 64 -1.92 1.13 10.35
C ILE A 64 -3.31 0.52 10.15
N GLY A 65 -3.41 -0.59 9.42
CA GLY A 65 -4.62 -1.36 9.27
C GLY A 65 -4.49 -2.47 8.24
N GLU A 66 -5.53 -3.29 8.13
CA GLU A 66 -5.58 -4.40 7.19
C GLU A 66 -6.95 -4.49 6.52
N VAL A 67 -6.95 -4.98 5.29
CA VAL A 67 -8.15 -5.20 4.47
C VAL A 67 -8.08 -6.60 3.89
N THR A 68 -9.05 -7.45 4.24
CA THR A 68 -9.16 -8.80 3.69
C THR A 68 -9.34 -8.76 2.18
N ALA A 69 -8.58 -9.59 1.47
CA ALA A 69 -8.70 -9.74 0.03
C ALA A 69 -10.09 -10.32 -0.32
N ARG A 70 -10.66 -9.85 -1.42
CA ARG A 70 -11.99 -10.24 -1.91
C ARG A 70 -11.96 -10.86 -3.29
N GLY A 71 -10.81 -10.81 -3.96
CA GLY A 71 -10.62 -11.30 -5.32
C GLY A 71 -10.29 -10.18 -6.31
N PRO A 72 -9.82 -10.58 -7.49
CA PRO A 72 -9.39 -9.66 -8.54
C PRO A 72 -10.53 -8.76 -9.01
N GLY A 73 -10.21 -7.51 -9.31
CA GLY A 73 -11.14 -6.51 -9.81
C GLY A 73 -11.94 -5.77 -8.72
N PHE A 74 -11.83 -6.17 -7.46
CA PHE A 74 -12.43 -5.43 -6.35
C PHE A 74 -11.71 -4.09 -6.12
N GLN A 75 -12.48 -3.03 -5.84
CA GLN A 75 -11.94 -1.74 -5.47
C GLN A 75 -11.85 -1.63 -3.96
N TYR A 76 -10.63 -1.61 -3.45
CA TYR A 76 -10.35 -1.49 -2.04
C TYR A 76 -10.17 -0.03 -1.65
N ARG A 77 -10.50 0.27 -0.39
CA ARG A 77 -10.40 1.60 0.18
C ARG A 77 -10.02 1.52 1.65
N PHE A 78 -9.09 2.37 2.06
CA PHE A 78 -8.68 2.54 3.44
C PHE A 78 -8.61 4.04 3.78
N GLU A 79 -9.10 4.42 4.96
CA GLU A 79 -9.01 5.79 5.44
C GLU A 79 -8.00 5.90 6.57
N ASP A 80 -6.99 6.73 6.40
CA ASP A 80 -6.08 7.12 7.48
C ASP A 80 -6.51 8.48 8.05
N ASN A 81 -7.11 8.45 9.23
CA ASN A 81 -7.54 9.64 9.98
C ASN A 81 -6.61 9.97 11.16
N LYS A 82 -5.50 9.24 11.33
CA LYS A 82 -4.55 9.40 12.45
C LYS A 82 -3.30 10.14 12.00
N LEU A 83 -3.48 11.27 11.32
CA LEU A 83 -2.41 12.04 10.72
C LEU A 83 -1.77 13.05 11.68
N GLY A 84 -2.41 13.28 12.84
CA GLY A 84 -2.03 14.37 13.73
C GLY A 84 -2.17 15.74 13.06
N PHE A 85 -1.61 16.78 13.68
CA PHE A 85 -1.61 18.14 13.12
C PHE A 85 -0.27 18.45 12.44
N THR A 86 0.06 17.70 11.38
CA THR A 86 1.30 17.92 10.63
C THR A 86 1.06 18.11 9.14
N ASN A 87 1.84 18.99 8.52
CA ASN A 87 1.93 19.14 7.07
C ASN A 87 3.13 18.36 6.49
N SER A 88 3.73 17.46 7.27
CA SER A 88 4.80 16.57 6.82
C SER A 88 4.30 15.58 5.75
N ILE A 89 5.22 15.14 4.89
CA ILE A 89 4.96 14.07 3.93
C ILE A 89 4.77 12.76 4.71
N PHE A 90 3.73 12.03 4.35
CA PHE A 90 3.55 10.63 4.73
C PHE A 90 3.83 9.74 3.53
N TYR A 91 4.38 8.57 3.80
CA TYR A 91 4.70 7.55 2.81
C TYR A 91 3.84 6.32 3.07
N TYR A 92 3.17 5.81 2.04
CA TYR A 92 2.29 4.65 2.14
C TYR A 92 2.73 3.54 1.19
N ARG A 93 2.62 2.30 1.66
CA ARG A 93 2.75 1.11 0.81
C ARG A 93 1.77 0.04 1.27
N LEU A 94 1.44 -0.88 0.39
CA LEU A 94 0.71 -2.09 0.77
C LEU A 94 1.70 -3.22 0.95
N LYS A 95 1.52 -3.97 2.03
CA LYS A 95 2.07 -5.30 2.22
C LYS A 95 1.01 -6.32 1.86
N ILE A 96 1.22 -7.04 0.77
CA ILE A 96 0.31 -8.04 0.22
C ILE A 96 0.69 -9.37 0.87
N VAL A 97 -0.21 -9.97 1.65
CA VAL A 97 0.06 -11.19 2.40
C VAL A 97 -0.69 -12.37 1.77
N ASN A 98 0.05 -13.42 1.45
CA ASN A 98 -0.48 -14.63 0.84
C ASN A 98 -0.80 -15.69 1.90
N ASN A 99 -1.49 -16.75 1.48
CA ASN A 99 -1.96 -17.82 2.35
C ASN A 99 -0.84 -18.65 2.97
N ASP A 100 0.30 -18.74 2.30
CA ASP A 100 1.53 -19.37 2.81
C ASP A 100 2.31 -18.48 3.79
N GLY A 101 1.84 -17.25 4.04
CA GLY A 101 2.49 -16.25 4.89
C GLY A 101 3.58 -15.43 4.18
N SER A 102 3.90 -15.72 2.92
CA SER A 102 4.77 -14.88 2.12
C SER A 102 4.13 -13.51 1.87
N TYR A 103 4.96 -12.50 1.62
CA TYR A 103 4.47 -11.17 1.35
C TYR A 103 5.36 -10.40 0.38
N HIS A 104 4.75 -9.45 -0.31
CA HIS A 104 5.41 -8.48 -1.17
C HIS A 104 4.87 -7.08 -0.94
N TYR A 105 5.67 -6.06 -1.27
CA TYR A 105 5.28 -4.67 -1.12
C TYR A 105 4.98 -4.04 -2.47
N THR A 106 4.05 -3.09 -2.48
CA THR A 106 3.91 -2.15 -3.60
C THR A 106 5.01 -1.11 -3.59
N ASP A 107 5.08 -0.33 -4.67
CA ASP A 107 5.75 0.95 -4.65
C ASP A 107 5.17 1.85 -3.54
N THR A 108 6.02 2.76 -3.08
CA THR A 108 5.68 3.70 -2.02
C THR A 108 5.09 4.98 -2.61
N LEU A 109 3.96 5.42 -2.06
CA LEU A 109 3.30 6.67 -2.42
C LEU A 109 3.60 7.76 -1.36
N PRO A 110 4.27 8.85 -1.74
CA PRO A 110 4.36 10.04 -0.90
C PRO A 110 3.09 10.90 -1.05
N VAL A 111 2.57 11.39 0.07
CA VAL A 111 1.40 12.29 0.08
C VAL A 111 1.52 13.31 1.22
N ILE A 112 1.11 14.55 0.93
CA ILE A 112 1.04 15.62 1.93
C ILE A 112 -0.43 15.77 2.34
N PRO A 113 -0.74 15.71 3.65
CA PRO A 113 -2.11 15.80 4.14
C PRO A 113 -2.68 17.21 3.95
N ASN A 114 -3.98 17.29 3.64
CA ASN A 114 -4.70 18.56 3.57
C ASN A 114 -5.41 18.84 4.91
N ILE A 115 -4.73 19.58 5.79
CA ILE A 115 -5.26 19.98 7.10
C ILE A 115 -5.75 21.43 7.03
N SER A 116 -7.06 21.65 7.21
CA SER A 116 -7.63 22.99 7.23
C SER A 116 -7.21 23.76 8.49
N SER A 117 -6.73 25.00 8.32
CA SER A 117 -6.30 25.87 9.42
C SER A 117 -7.45 26.29 10.35
N ILE A 118 -8.67 26.33 9.83
CA ILE A 118 -9.88 26.73 10.56
C ILE A 118 -10.28 25.64 11.58
N SER A 119 -10.16 24.36 11.23
CA SER A 119 -10.36 23.25 12.18
C SER A 119 -9.41 23.37 13.39
N ARG A 120 -8.17 23.83 13.15
CA ARG A 120 -7.17 24.04 14.22
C ARG A 120 -7.60 25.10 15.24
N SER A 121 -8.15 26.24 14.80
CA SER A 121 -8.50 27.32 15.73
C SER A 121 -9.77 27.02 16.54
N TRP A 122 -10.79 26.40 15.93
CA TRP A 122 -12.04 26.09 16.62
C TRP A 122 -11.89 25.06 17.74
N GLY A 123 -11.02 24.06 17.57
CA GLY A 123 -10.71 23.09 18.63
C GLY A 123 -10.07 23.75 19.86
N SER A 124 -9.06 24.60 19.63
CA SER A 124 -8.36 25.33 20.70
C SER A 124 -9.26 26.31 21.42
N ILE A 125 -10.11 27.04 20.68
CA ILE A 125 -11.06 28.00 21.27
C ILE A 125 -12.07 27.27 22.16
N LYS A 126 -12.63 26.14 21.72
CA LYS A 126 -13.57 25.37 22.55
C LYS A 126 -12.95 24.85 23.84
N ALA A 127 -11.66 24.50 23.83
CA ALA A 127 -10.95 24.03 25.02
C ALA A 127 -10.73 25.12 26.09
N LEU A 128 -10.77 26.41 25.70
CA LEU A 128 -10.60 27.54 26.62
C LEU A 128 -11.85 27.87 27.46
N PHE A 129 -13.01 27.36 27.07
CA PHE A 129 -14.28 27.60 27.76
C PHE A 129 -14.77 26.36 28.56
N ARG A 130 -13.86 25.45 28.87
CA ARG A 130 -14.08 24.27 29.73
C ARG A 130 -13.51 24.50 31.12
#